data_AF-A0A8H7W244-F1
#
_entry.id   AF-A0A8H7W244-F1
#
_cell.length_a   1.000
_cell.length_b   1.000
_cell.length_c   1.000
_cell.angle_alpha   90.00
_cell.angle_beta   90.00
_cell.angle_gamma   90.00
#
_symmetry.space_group_name_H-M   'P 1'
#
loop_
_entity.id
_entity.type
_entity.pdbx_description
1 polymer ?
#
loop_
_entity_poly.entity_id
_entity_poly.type
_entity_poly.pdbx_seq_one_letter_code
_entity_poly.pdbx_strand_id
1 'polypeptide(L)'
;MDQEAQKRKERLAAIRKRKLGANAQADRTTEEAEKALKFRSYTPNHDTLKQHVEIATPNDIGDTIESETKNLTKEALAQAAEKQKEEVDLFNLAPKKPNWDLKRDVEKKMEKLDRKTQRAIYEIIRLRLEGDKDANLAEVVANAEAQQKFEAEQEE
;
A
#
# COMPACT_ATOMS: atom_id res chain seq x y z
N MET A 1 30.22 -63.40 -11.34
CA MET A 1 29.42 -62.59 -10.40
C MET A 1 30.16 -61.34 -9.96
N ASP A 2 31.44 -61.43 -9.59
CA ASP A 2 32.17 -60.31 -8.98
C ASP A 2 32.39 -59.12 -9.92
N GLN A 3 32.59 -59.39 -11.22
CA GLN A 3 32.75 -58.33 -12.22
C GLN A 3 31.49 -57.48 -12.39
N GLU A 4 30.31 -58.06 -12.22
CA GLU A 4 29.04 -57.34 -12.37
C GLU A 4 28.69 -56.53 -11.11
N ALA A 5 29.06 -57.05 -9.94
CA ALA A 5 29.01 -56.31 -8.68
C ALA A 5 29.94 -55.09 -8.70
N GLN A 6 31.15 -55.22 -9.28
CA GLN A 6 32.10 -54.12 -9.45
C GLN A 6 31.55 -53.04 -10.39
N LYS A 7 31.03 -53.42 -11.57
CA LYS A 7 30.40 -52.48 -12.52
C LYS A 7 29.21 -51.73 -11.89
N ARG A 8 28.39 -52.41 -11.08
CA ARG A 8 27.28 -51.77 -10.35
C ARG A 8 27.80 -50.78 -9.30
N LYS A 9 28.84 -51.15 -8.56
CA LYS A 9 29.47 -50.28 -7.55
C LYS A 9 30.02 -49.00 -8.19
N GLU A 10 30.69 -49.11 -9.33
CA GLU A 10 31.21 -47.98 -10.09
C GLU A 10 30.10 -47.06 -10.61
N ARG A 11 29.03 -47.65 -11.17
CA ARG A 11 27.87 -46.89 -11.66
C ARG A 11 27.18 -46.10 -10.54
N LEU A 12 27.00 -46.73 -9.38
CA LEU A 12 26.43 -46.06 -8.20
C LEU A 12 27.34 -44.96 -7.66
N ALA A 13 28.67 -45.17 -7.66
CA ALA A 13 29.64 -44.17 -7.25
C ALA A 13 29.61 -42.93 -8.17
N ALA A 14 29.50 -43.14 -9.49
CA ALA A 14 29.39 -42.05 -10.45
C ALA A 14 28.10 -41.23 -10.27
N ILE A 15 26.96 -41.89 -10.02
CA ILE A 15 25.69 -41.22 -9.74
C ILE A 15 25.77 -40.38 -8.46
N ARG A 16 26.41 -40.90 -7.40
CA ARG A 16 26.63 -40.14 -6.15
C ARG A 16 27.49 -38.91 -6.35
N LYS A 17 28.61 -39.03 -7.07
CA LYS A 17 29.47 -37.89 -7.40
C LYS A 17 28.72 -36.80 -8.15
N ARG A 18 27.86 -37.19 -9.09
CA ARG A 18 27.02 -36.25 -9.84
C ARG A 18 25.94 -35.57 -8.99
N LYS A 19 25.35 -36.29 -8.01
CA LYS A 19 24.30 -35.76 -7.12
C LYS A 19 24.84 -34.80 -6.05
N LEU A 20 26.09 -34.97 -5.59
CA LEU A 20 26.67 -34.18 -4.49
C LEU A 20 27.58 -33.02 -4.93
N GLY A 21 27.88 -32.87 -6.23
CA GLY A 21 28.78 -31.82 -6.72
C GLY A 21 30.26 -32.11 -6.42
N ALA A 22 31.15 -31.59 -7.28
CA ALA A 22 32.57 -31.97 -7.35
C ALA A 22 33.47 -31.52 -6.17
N ASN A 23 32.90 -31.09 -5.04
CA ASN A 23 33.65 -30.57 -3.89
C ASN A 23 33.37 -31.30 -2.57
N ALA A 24 32.82 -32.51 -2.63
CA ALA A 24 32.58 -33.37 -1.46
C ALA A 24 33.53 -34.59 -1.44
N GLN A 25 34.76 -34.41 -1.90
CA GLN A 25 35.75 -35.49 -2.02
C GLN A 25 37.03 -35.20 -1.24
N ALA A 26 36.88 -34.74 0.00
CA ALA A 26 37.85 -34.93 1.06
C ALA A 26 37.05 -34.96 2.37
N ASP A 27 37.20 -36.03 3.14
CA ASP A 27 36.66 -36.17 4.49
C ASP A 27 35.18 -36.57 4.68
N ARG A 28 34.74 -37.59 3.93
CA ARG A 28 33.65 -38.45 4.40
C ARG A 28 34.23 -39.81 4.78
N THR A 29 34.60 -40.01 6.05
CA THR A 29 34.72 -41.35 6.63
C THR A 29 33.38 -42.09 6.39
N THR A 30 33.36 -43.42 6.49
CA THR A 30 32.14 -44.24 6.35
C THR A 30 30.95 -43.76 7.21
N GLU A 31 31.21 -42.87 8.17
CA GLU A 31 30.28 -42.21 9.10
C GLU A 31 29.36 -41.17 8.43
N GLU A 32 29.76 -40.49 7.34
CA GLU A 32 28.87 -39.47 6.72
C GLU A 32 27.90 -40.03 5.65
N ALA A 33 28.07 -41.29 5.24
CA ALA A 33 27.04 -42.00 4.48
C ALA A 33 25.82 -42.35 5.36
N GLU A 34 26.00 -42.26 6.68
CA GLU A 34 24.96 -42.20 7.69
C GLU A 34 24.56 -40.74 7.88
N LYS A 35 23.73 -40.19 6.97
CA LYS A 35 22.72 -39.26 7.51
C LYS A 35 21.93 -40.10 8.50
N ALA A 36 22.27 -40.00 9.80
CA ALA A 36 21.70 -40.80 10.88
C ALA A 36 20.20 -40.98 10.62
N LEU A 37 19.76 -42.24 10.49
CA LEU A 37 18.42 -42.59 10.04
C LEU A 37 17.40 -42.16 11.10
N LYS A 38 16.93 -40.92 11.04
CA LYS A 38 16.03 -40.35 12.05
C LYS A 38 14.57 -40.67 11.73
N PHE A 39 13.91 -41.39 12.62
CA PHE A 39 12.48 -41.67 12.51
C PHE A 39 11.67 -40.64 13.30
N ARG A 40 10.90 -39.79 12.61
CA ARG A 40 10.09 -38.73 13.26
C ARG A 40 8.62 -39.10 13.49
N SER A 41 8.10 -40.09 12.75
CA SER A 41 6.67 -40.46 12.76
C SER A 41 6.43 -41.96 12.97
N TYR A 42 7.47 -42.75 13.25
CA TYR A 42 7.37 -44.21 13.35
C TYR A 42 8.38 -44.78 14.36
N THR A 43 7.98 -45.79 15.13
CA THR A 43 8.83 -46.52 16.06
C THR A 43 9.13 -47.94 15.53
N PRO A 44 10.36 -48.24 15.11
CA PRO A 44 10.74 -49.57 14.62
C PRO A 44 10.80 -50.60 15.77
N ASN A 45 10.50 -51.86 15.46
CA ASN A 45 10.51 -52.95 16.44
C ASN A 45 11.93 -53.38 16.85
N HIS A 46 12.91 -53.20 15.96
CA HIS A 46 14.30 -53.64 16.16
C HIS A 46 15.09 -52.64 17.02
N ASP A 47 15.87 -53.15 17.98
CA ASP A 47 16.43 -52.35 19.07
C ASP A 47 17.50 -51.32 18.61
N THR A 48 18.33 -51.70 17.64
CA THR A 48 19.34 -50.81 17.04
C THR A 48 18.72 -49.59 16.32
N LEU A 49 17.51 -49.75 15.80
CA LEU A 49 16.81 -48.71 15.04
C LEU A 49 16.00 -47.77 15.96
N LYS A 50 15.67 -48.21 17.18
CA LYS A 50 14.98 -47.39 18.19
C LYS A 50 15.84 -46.23 18.70
N GLN A 51 17.16 -46.41 18.73
CA GLN A 51 18.11 -45.37 19.14
C GLN A 51 18.08 -44.12 18.23
N HIS A 52 17.50 -44.25 17.04
CA HIS A 52 17.43 -43.18 16.05
C HIS A 52 16.02 -42.58 15.90
N VAL A 53 15.12 -42.82 16.86
CA VAL A 53 13.76 -42.26 16.84
C VAL A 53 13.75 -40.91 17.55
N GLU A 54 13.36 -39.85 16.83
CA GLU A 54 13.14 -38.51 17.34
C GLU A 54 11.69 -38.11 17.03
N ILE A 55 10.74 -38.56 17.87
CA ILE A 55 9.31 -38.27 17.66
C ILE A 55 9.11 -36.75 17.79
N ALA A 56 8.63 -36.12 16.71
CA ALA A 56 8.31 -34.70 16.74
C ALA A 56 7.08 -34.48 17.63
N THR A 57 7.23 -33.68 18.67
CA THR A 57 6.15 -33.22 19.53
C THR A 57 5.57 -31.91 18.98
N PRO A 58 4.34 -31.52 19.33
CA PRO A 58 3.80 -30.20 18.95
C PRO A 58 4.65 -29.00 19.38
N ASN A 59 5.59 -29.17 20.31
CA ASN A 59 6.55 -28.15 20.73
C ASN A 59 7.74 -27.99 19.76
N ASP A 60 8.00 -28.99 18.90
CA ASP A 60 9.03 -28.92 17.84
C ASP A 60 8.51 -28.23 16.57
N ILE A 61 7.19 -27.98 16.52
CA ILE A 61 6.58 -27.13 15.50
C ILE A 61 6.92 -25.70 15.89
N GLY A 62 7.79 -25.07 15.10
CA GLY A 62 8.17 -23.67 15.29
C GLY A 62 7.01 -22.71 15.05
N ASP A 63 7.35 -21.46 14.78
CA ASP A 63 6.35 -20.43 14.52
C ASP A 63 5.44 -20.84 13.35
N THR A 64 4.15 -20.96 13.67
CA THR A 64 3.10 -21.31 12.71
C THR A 64 2.47 -20.02 12.21
N ILE A 65 1.87 -20.03 11.01
CA ILE A 65 1.16 -18.86 10.45
C ILE A 65 0.10 -18.34 11.44
N GLU A 66 -0.51 -19.24 12.21
CA GLU A 66 -1.45 -18.87 13.26
C GLU A 66 -0.82 -18.04 14.37
N SER A 67 0.43 -18.31 14.80
CA SER A 67 1.12 -17.50 15.81
C SER A 67 1.52 -16.12 15.29
N GLU A 68 1.93 -16.03 14.03
CA GLU A 68 2.28 -14.75 13.39
C GLU A 68 1.06 -13.84 13.26
N THR A 69 -0.11 -14.42 12.97
CA THR A 69 -1.35 -13.66 12.69
C THR A 69 -2.17 -13.29 13.93
N LYS A 70 -1.86 -13.83 15.13
CA LYS A 70 -2.62 -13.52 16.36
C LYS A 70 -2.63 -12.03 16.68
N ASN A 71 -1.55 -11.32 16.38
CA ASN A 71 -1.40 -9.91 16.74
C ASN A 71 -2.10 -8.98 15.75
N LEU A 72 -2.14 -9.31 14.46
CA LEU A 72 -2.84 -8.55 13.42
C LEU A 72 -4.32 -8.32 13.77
N THR A 73 -4.99 -9.35 14.31
CA THR A 73 -6.40 -9.23 14.71
C THR A 73 -6.60 -8.23 15.86
N LYS A 74 -5.68 -8.23 16.84
CA LYS A 74 -5.70 -7.30 17.97
C LYS A 74 -5.40 -5.87 17.53
N GLU A 75 -4.44 -5.69 16.64
CA GLU A 75 -4.07 -4.39 16.07
C GLU A 75 -5.22 -3.79 15.25
N ALA A 76 -5.89 -4.59 14.42
CA ALA A 76 -7.04 -4.12 13.64
C ALA A 76 -8.21 -3.68 14.54
N LEU A 77 -8.49 -4.43 15.62
CA LEU A 77 -9.50 -4.06 16.61
C LEU A 77 -9.11 -2.78 17.37
N ALA A 78 -7.85 -2.64 17.75
CA ALA A 78 -7.34 -1.43 18.42
C ALA A 78 -7.46 -0.20 17.51
N GLN A 79 -7.06 -0.31 16.25
CA GLN A 79 -7.17 0.78 15.27
C GLN A 79 -8.62 1.17 14.99
N ALA A 80 -9.53 0.20 14.91
CA ALA A 80 -10.96 0.47 14.77
C ALA A 80 -11.52 1.20 16.01
N ALA A 81 -11.12 0.79 17.21
CA ALA A 81 -11.51 1.45 18.45
C ALA A 81 -10.93 2.88 18.56
N GLU A 82 -9.71 3.11 18.09
CA GLU A 82 -9.12 4.45 18.01
C GLU A 82 -9.91 5.36 17.05
N LYS A 83 -10.28 4.88 15.86
CA LYS A 83 -11.12 5.64 14.91
C LYS A 83 -12.52 5.93 15.43
N GLN A 84 -13.06 5.08 16.31
CA GLN A 84 -14.35 5.33 16.97
C GLN A 84 -14.24 6.34 18.12
N LYS A 85 -13.06 6.42 18.76
CA LYS A 85 -12.78 7.43 19.80
C LYS A 85 -12.42 8.79 19.22
N GLU A 86 -11.89 8.82 18.00
CA GLU A 86 -11.73 10.06 17.25
C GLU A 86 -13.10 10.71 17.11
N GLU A 87 -13.25 11.89 17.71
CA GLU A 87 -14.51 12.60 17.77
C GLU A 87 -14.98 12.88 16.34
N VAL A 88 -16.09 12.26 15.96
CA VAL A 88 -16.73 12.51 14.68
C VAL A 88 -17.05 13.99 14.62
N ASP A 89 -16.49 14.70 13.64
CA ASP A 89 -16.77 16.11 13.45
C ASP A 89 -18.26 16.30 13.09
N LEU A 90 -19.05 16.75 14.08
CA LEU A 90 -20.49 17.00 13.96
C LEU A 90 -20.81 17.99 12.81
N PHE A 91 -19.86 18.86 12.43
CA PHE A 91 -20.06 19.80 11.34
C PHE A 91 -20.09 19.13 9.97
N ASN A 92 -19.35 18.03 9.79
CA ASN A 92 -19.36 17.22 8.57
C ASN A 92 -20.57 16.25 8.50
N LEU A 93 -21.12 15.87 9.66
CA LEU A 93 -22.29 14.99 9.77
C LEU A 93 -23.62 15.75 9.61
N ALA A 94 -23.63 17.06 9.84
CA ALA A 94 -24.82 17.89 9.67
C ALA A 94 -25.32 17.86 8.20
N PRO A 95 -26.64 17.90 7.98
CA PRO A 95 -27.20 17.99 6.63
C PRO A 95 -26.71 19.27 5.95
N LYS A 96 -25.95 19.10 4.87
CA LYS A 96 -25.45 20.24 4.08
C LYS A 96 -26.59 20.97 3.37
N LYS A 97 -26.35 22.22 2.98
CA LYS A 97 -27.30 22.99 2.17
C LYS A 97 -27.64 22.23 0.87
N PRO A 98 -28.89 22.23 0.39
CA PRO A 98 -29.29 21.53 -0.84
C PRO A 98 -28.41 21.90 -2.06
N ASN A 99 -27.97 23.15 -2.12
CA ASN A 99 -27.17 23.67 -3.24
C ASN A 99 -25.65 23.54 -3.04
N TRP A 100 -25.17 22.86 -1.99
CA TRP A 100 -23.73 22.81 -1.68
C TRP A 100 -22.91 22.15 -2.79
N ASP A 101 -23.49 21.12 -3.42
CA ASP A 101 -22.89 20.37 -4.51
C ASP A 101 -22.83 21.23 -5.79
N LEU A 102 -23.96 21.89 -6.07
CA LEU A 102 -24.07 22.83 -7.18
C LEU A 102 -23.05 23.96 -7.05
N LYS A 103 -22.92 24.52 -5.84
CA LYS A 103 -21.95 25.58 -5.56
C LYS A 103 -20.53 25.09 -5.80
N ARG A 104 -20.14 23.94 -5.21
CA ARG A 104 -18.78 23.38 -5.37
C ARG A 104 -18.41 23.17 -6.83
N ASP A 105 -19.33 22.61 -7.61
CA ASP A 105 -19.06 22.24 -9.01
C ASP A 105 -19.08 23.46 -9.96
N VAL A 106 -19.85 24.50 -9.61
CA VAL A 106 -19.93 25.76 -10.36
C VAL A 106 -18.80 26.72 -9.99
N GLU A 107 -18.33 26.73 -8.74
CA GLU A 107 -17.27 27.62 -8.22
C GLU A 107 -16.03 27.59 -9.13
N LYS A 108 -15.58 26.40 -9.51
CA LYS A 108 -14.40 26.21 -10.38
C LYS A 108 -14.58 26.79 -11.79
N LYS A 109 -15.81 26.82 -12.30
CA LYS A 109 -16.13 27.43 -13.60
C LYS A 109 -16.21 28.96 -13.46
N MET A 110 -16.82 29.44 -12.38
CA MET A 110 -16.93 30.86 -12.07
C MET A 110 -15.57 31.49 -11.83
N GLU A 111 -14.65 30.84 -11.12
CA GLU A 111 -13.29 31.34 -10.90
C GLU A 111 -12.54 31.59 -12.23
N LYS A 112 -12.68 30.68 -13.20
CA LYS A 112 -12.08 30.85 -14.53
C LYS A 112 -12.71 31.99 -15.30
N LEU A 113 -14.02 32.16 -15.17
CA LEU A 113 -14.76 33.22 -15.84
C LEU A 113 -14.44 34.58 -15.23
N ASP A 114 -14.43 34.69 -13.90
CA ASP A 114 -14.12 35.90 -13.14
C ASP A 114 -12.73 36.43 -13.51
N ARG A 115 -11.71 35.56 -13.61
CA ARG A 115 -10.38 35.95 -14.10
C ARG A 115 -10.39 36.56 -15.51
N LYS A 116 -11.24 36.06 -16.41
CA LYS A 116 -11.39 36.60 -17.77
C LYS A 116 -12.19 37.91 -17.75
N THR A 117 -13.23 37.99 -16.93
CA THR A 117 -14.06 39.17 -16.76
C THR A 117 -13.23 40.31 -16.20
N GLN A 118 -12.43 40.08 -15.15
CA GLN A 118 -11.50 41.07 -14.61
C GLN A 118 -10.51 41.55 -15.67
N ARG A 119 -9.94 40.64 -16.48
CA ARG A 119 -9.05 41.00 -17.59
C ARG A 119 -9.76 41.89 -18.63
N ALA A 120 -10.98 41.53 -19.02
CA ALA A 120 -11.77 42.34 -19.94
C ALA A 120 -12.09 43.71 -19.35
N ILE A 121 -12.45 43.78 -18.05
CA ILE A 121 -12.65 45.04 -17.33
C ILE A 121 -11.39 45.89 -17.36
N TYR A 122 -10.21 45.32 -17.10
CA TYR A 122 -8.93 46.03 -17.20
C TYR A 122 -8.67 46.58 -18.61
N GLU A 123 -8.95 45.79 -19.66
CA GLU A 123 -8.81 46.21 -21.05
C GLU A 123 -9.78 47.35 -21.41
N ILE A 124 -11.04 47.27 -20.98
CA ILE A 124 -12.04 48.33 -21.18
C ILE A 124 -11.63 49.62 -20.46
N ILE A 125 -11.19 49.53 -19.19
CA ILE A 125 -10.71 50.66 -18.41
C ILE A 125 -9.52 51.32 -19.11
N ARG A 126 -8.57 50.52 -19.60
CA ARG A 126 -7.40 51.01 -20.32
C ARG A 126 -7.80 51.79 -21.58
N LEU A 127 -8.68 51.22 -22.41
CA LEU A 127 -9.16 51.88 -23.63
C LEU A 127 -9.90 53.18 -23.32
N ARG A 128 -10.70 53.19 -22.24
CA ARG A 128 -11.43 54.40 -21.82
C ARG A 128 -10.49 55.50 -21.35
N LEU A 129 -9.45 55.16 -20.60
CA LEU A 129 -8.44 56.12 -20.14
C LEU A 129 -7.55 56.65 -21.28
N GLU A 130 -7.26 55.82 -22.29
CA GLU A 130 -6.53 56.26 -23.49
C GLU A 130 -7.38 57.18 -24.37
N GLY A 131 -8.71 56.98 -24.41
CA GLY A 131 -9.66 57.81 -25.16
C GLY A 131 -9.99 59.15 -24.49
N ASP A 132 -10.13 59.14 -23.15
CA ASP A 132 -10.39 60.34 -22.35
C ASP A 132 -9.10 60.78 -21.64
N LYS A 133 -8.33 61.66 -22.27
CA LYS A 133 -7.06 62.19 -21.73
C LYS A 133 -7.18 62.92 -20.38
N ASP A 134 -8.41 63.28 -19.98
CA ASP A 134 -8.73 63.99 -18.74
C ASP A 134 -9.57 63.13 -17.75
N ALA A 135 -9.87 61.86 -18.06
CA ALA A 135 -10.70 61.04 -17.18
C ALA A 135 -9.92 60.54 -15.95
N ASN A 136 -10.39 60.91 -14.76
CA ASN A 136 -9.90 60.34 -13.51
C ASN A 136 -10.46 58.93 -13.29
N LEU A 137 -9.57 57.95 -13.12
CA LEU A 137 -9.93 56.54 -12.87
C LEU A 137 -10.93 56.37 -11.72
N ALA A 138 -10.79 57.19 -10.66
CA ALA A 138 -11.66 57.16 -9.48
C ALA A 138 -13.12 57.53 -9.80
N GLU A 139 -13.34 58.46 -10.72
CA GLU A 139 -14.68 58.94 -11.08
C GLU A 139 -15.42 57.93 -11.97
N VAL A 140 -14.68 57.25 -12.86
CA VAL A 140 -15.22 56.19 -13.71
C VAL A 140 -15.66 54.98 -12.88
N VAL A 141 -14.85 54.58 -11.89
CA VAL A 141 -15.18 53.45 -11.00
C VAL A 141 -16.36 53.80 -10.09
N ALA A 142 -16.39 55.01 -9.52
CA ALA A 142 -17.50 55.47 -8.69
C ALA A 142 -18.85 55.50 -9.45
N ASN A 143 -18.83 55.93 -10.71
CA ASN A 143 -20.04 55.93 -11.55
C ASN A 143 -20.50 54.50 -11.91
N ALA A 144 -19.57 53.57 -12.13
CA ALA A 144 -19.90 52.16 -12.40
C ALA A 144 -20.49 51.46 -11.16
N GLU A 145 -19.93 51.71 -9.98
CA GLU A 145 -20.47 51.18 -8.72
C GLU A 145 -21.86 51.75 -8.38
N ALA A 146 -22.10 53.02 -8.68
CA ALA A 146 -23.42 53.63 -8.51
C ALA A 146 -24.47 53.01 -9.44
N GLN A 147 -24.10 52.69 -10.69
CA GLN A 147 -24.98 52.02 -11.64
C GLN A 147 -25.30 50.58 -11.20
N GLN A 148 -24.31 49.82 -10.74
CA GLN A 148 -24.52 48.46 -10.24
C GLN A 148 -25.43 48.41 -9.01
N LYS A 149 -25.27 49.37 -8.08
CA LYS A 149 -26.18 49.47 -6.93
C LYS A 149 -27.60 49.81 -7.35
N PHE A 150 -27.77 50.73 -8.30
CA PHE A 150 -29.08 51.09 -8.82
C PHE A 150 -29.77 49.92 -9.53
N GLU A 151 -29.03 49.13 -10.32
CA GLU A 151 -29.56 47.92 -10.97
C GLU A 151 -29.94 46.84 -9.95
N ALA A 152 -29.10 46.62 -8.92
CA ALA A 152 -29.40 45.68 -7.85
C ALA A 152 -30.65 46.07 -7.03
N GLU A 153 -30.91 47.37 -6.87
CA GLU A 153 -32.09 47.90 -6.17
C GLU A 153 -33.38 47.85 -7.03
N GLN A 154 -33.25 47.64 -8.35
CA GLN A 154 -34.37 47.46 -9.29
C GLN A 154 -34.71 45.98 -9.54
N GLU A 155 -33.77 45.08 -9.24
CA GLU A 155 -33.93 43.62 -9.36
C GLU A 155 -34.42 42.94 -8.07
N GLU A 156 -34.50 43.67 -6.95
CA GLU A 156 -35.12 43.25 -5.69
C GLU A 156 -36.65 43.50 -5.68
#